data_AF-W3VEP4-F1
#
_entry.id   AF-W3VEP4-F1
#
_cell.length_a   1.000
_cell.length_b   1.000
_cell.length_c   1.000
_cell.angle_alpha   90.00
_cell.angle_beta   90.00
_cell.angle_gamma   90.00
#
_symmetry.space_group_name_H-M   'P 1'
#
loop_
_entity.id
_entity.type
_entity.pdbx_description
1 polymer ?
#
loop_
_entity_poly.entity_id
_entity_poly.type
_entity_poly.pdbx_seq_one_letter_code
_entity_poly.pdbx_strand_id
1 'polypeptide(L)'
;MFLFAWFLLFAVGALAGGSSSRPSPDVVRSYRDLHRGLLEPINLYNPQPQTVAPLGPPWRGRNKLANMQNYIRNVYNHEAYIDPEAGAALTRLRGNMQWIINHPNDPRIKDYQRGLVAVMEEASAQAKHDMQNGLHPVNVRAQHLDPIRSLSNKVNGVVDLFGQGRSELMSSHLEQADRDRFAKAFEVLFSEKHLLSSATRLATTVPRLQ
;
A
#
# COMPACT_ATOMS: atom_id res chain seq x y z
N MET A 1 -26.08 -4.11 4.77
CA MET A 1 -25.57 -4.11 6.17
C MET A 1 -24.77 -5.39 6.40
N PHE A 2 -23.67 -5.30 7.17
CA PHE A 2 -22.83 -6.41 7.70
C PHE A 2 -21.60 -6.92 6.91
N LEU A 3 -20.73 -6.04 6.38
CA LEU A 3 -19.35 -6.48 6.01
C LEU A 3 -18.22 -5.63 6.64
N PHE A 4 -18.54 -4.51 7.29
CA PHE A 4 -17.51 -3.56 7.76
C PHE A 4 -16.82 -3.92 9.10
N ALA A 5 -17.26 -4.97 9.80
CA ALA A 5 -16.94 -5.14 11.23
C ALA A 5 -16.01 -6.32 11.58
N TRP A 6 -15.52 -7.11 10.62
CA TRP A 6 -14.87 -8.39 10.94
C TRP A 6 -13.33 -8.45 10.81
N PHE A 7 -12.67 -7.40 10.32
CA PHE A 7 -11.23 -7.50 9.96
C PHE A 7 -10.25 -6.79 10.90
N LEU A 8 -10.68 -6.27 12.05
CA LEU A 8 -9.82 -5.54 12.99
C LEU A 8 -8.98 -6.42 13.94
N LEU A 9 -8.95 -7.74 13.76
CA LEU A 9 -8.34 -8.68 14.70
C LEU A 9 -7.18 -9.49 14.10
N PHE A 10 -6.12 -8.87 13.58
CA PHE A 10 -4.85 -9.60 13.45
C PHE A 10 -3.58 -8.75 13.72
N ALA A 11 -2.96 -9.15 14.83
CA ALA A 11 -1.52 -9.28 15.08
C ALA A 11 -0.65 -8.01 15.29
N VAL A 12 -0.57 -7.62 16.56
CA VAL A 12 0.62 -7.02 17.17
C VAL A 12 1.73 -8.08 17.20
N GLY A 13 2.94 -7.74 16.75
CA GLY A 13 4.08 -8.66 16.85
C GLY A 13 5.42 -8.04 16.48
N ALA A 14 6.10 -7.52 17.50
CA ALA A 14 7.54 -7.37 17.73
C ALA A 14 8.43 -6.63 16.71
N LEU A 15 9.02 -5.54 17.21
CA LEU A 15 10.21 -4.86 16.72
C LEU A 15 11.48 -5.68 17.05
N ALA A 16 12.30 -5.95 16.04
CA ALA A 16 13.75 -6.18 16.11
C ALA A 16 14.22 -6.29 14.65
N GLY A 17 15.23 -5.61 14.15
CA GLY A 17 16.60 -5.49 14.64
C GLY A 17 17.48 -5.76 13.41
N GLY A 18 18.34 -4.81 13.05
CA GLY A 18 19.12 -4.89 11.81
C GLY A 18 20.13 -6.03 11.82
N SER A 19 20.20 -6.78 10.73
CA SER A 19 21.42 -7.41 10.18
C SER A 19 21.06 -8.09 8.86
N SER A 20 22.04 -8.19 7.97
CA SER A 20 22.02 -8.65 6.58
C SER A 20 21.68 -10.14 6.37
N SER A 21 20.68 -10.66 7.07
CA SER A 21 20.27 -12.07 6.99
C SER A 21 19.11 -12.22 6.01
N ARG A 22 19.18 -13.20 5.10
CA ARG A 22 18.01 -13.56 4.27
C ARG A 22 16.81 -13.83 5.20
N PRO A 23 15.60 -13.38 4.85
CA PRO A 23 14.42 -13.68 5.64
C PRO A 23 14.24 -15.19 5.79
N SER A 24 13.81 -15.65 6.97
CA SER A 24 13.47 -17.07 7.19
C SER A 24 12.45 -17.55 6.15
N PRO A 25 12.54 -18.80 5.65
CA PRO A 25 11.52 -19.39 4.79
C PRO A 25 10.09 -19.23 5.32
N ASP A 26 9.91 -19.26 6.64
CA ASP A 26 8.61 -19.09 7.28
C ASP A 26 8.04 -17.70 7.06
N VAL A 27 8.86 -16.64 7.14
CA VAL A 27 8.42 -15.26 6.89
C VAL A 27 7.97 -15.08 5.44
N VAL A 28 8.68 -15.71 4.49
CA VAL A 28 8.30 -15.67 3.07
C VAL A 28 6.99 -16.42 2.83
N ARG A 29 6.80 -17.57 3.48
CA ARG A 29 5.55 -18.34 3.39
C ARG A 29 4.38 -17.57 3.98
N SER A 30 4.51 -17.06 5.21
CA SER A 30 3.47 -16.26 5.87
C SER A 30 3.08 -15.03 5.05
N TYR A 31 4.04 -14.35 4.41
CA TYR A 31 3.73 -13.22 3.54
C TYR A 31 2.94 -13.64 2.30
N ARG A 32 3.29 -14.78 1.69
CA ARG A 32 2.54 -15.33 0.55
C ARG A 32 1.11 -15.70 0.93
N ASP A 33 0.94 -16.34 2.09
CA ASP A 33 -0.39 -16.73 2.58
C ASP A 33 -1.23 -15.49 2.91
N LEU A 34 -0.62 -14.45 3.51
CA LEU A 34 -1.25 -13.16 3.73
C LEU A 34 -1.66 -12.48 2.42
N HIS A 35 -0.76 -12.43 1.43
CA HIS A 35 -1.02 -11.86 0.11
C HIS A 35 -2.21 -12.53 -0.57
N ARG A 36 -2.21 -13.87 -0.59
CA ARG A 36 -3.33 -14.63 -1.12
C ARG A 36 -4.62 -14.38 -0.35
N GLY A 37 -4.58 -14.47 0.98
CA GLY A 37 -5.75 -14.32 1.84
C GLY A 37 -6.40 -12.94 1.80
N LEU A 38 -5.63 -11.88 1.56
CA LEU A 38 -6.15 -10.52 1.41
C LEU A 38 -6.70 -10.23 0.00
N LEU A 39 -6.11 -10.82 -1.04
CA LEU A 39 -6.41 -10.47 -2.43
C LEU A 39 -7.45 -11.40 -3.09
N GLU A 40 -7.56 -12.66 -2.67
CA GLU A 40 -8.57 -13.58 -3.20
C GLU A 40 -10.01 -13.09 -2.95
N PRO A 41 -10.38 -12.63 -1.73
CA PRO A 41 -11.75 -12.18 -1.45
C PRO A 41 -12.19 -10.98 -2.30
N ILE A 42 -11.23 -10.13 -2.70
CA ILE A 42 -11.47 -8.92 -3.49
C ILE A 42 -11.19 -9.11 -4.99
N ASN A 43 -11.01 -10.36 -5.44
CA ASN A 43 -10.72 -10.73 -6.84
C ASN A 43 -9.51 -10.01 -7.44
N LEU A 44 -8.47 -9.77 -6.63
CA LEU A 44 -7.22 -9.15 -7.08
C LEU A 44 -6.03 -10.12 -7.07
N TYR A 45 -6.23 -11.34 -6.56
CA TYR A 45 -5.15 -12.31 -6.45
C TYR A 45 -4.71 -12.78 -7.83
N ASN A 46 -3.40 -12.70 -8.06
CA ASN A 46 -2.75 -13.27 -9.22
C ASN A 46 -1.60 -14.16 -8.72
N PRO A 47 -1.48 -15.43 -9.16
CA PRO A 47 -0.37 -16.30 -8.76
C PRO A 47 1.01 -15.80 -9.23
N GLN A 48 1.05 -14.94 -10.25
CA GLN A 48 2.28 -14.35 -10.79
C GLN A 48 2.12 -12.84 -10.99
N PRO A 49 3.17 -12.03 -10.77
CA PRO A 49 3.07 -10.61 -11.07
C PRO A 49 3.06 -10.42 -12.59
N GLN A 50 2.54 -9.28 -13.07
CA GLN A 50 2.64 -8.94 -14.50
C GLN A 50 4.10 -8.67 -14.88
N THR A 51 4.84 -8.04 -13.98
CA THR A 51 6.23 -7.66 -14.19
C THR A 51 7.09 -8.15 -13.03
N VAL A 52 8.21 -8.82 -13.33
CA VAL A 52 9.18 -9.31 -12.33
C VAL A 52 10.31 -8.31 -12.16
N ALA A 53 10.72 -8.05 -10.91
CA ALA A 53 11.82 -7.17 -10.61
C ALA A 53 13.14 -7.70 -11.21
N PRO A 54 13.80 -6.97 -12.13
CA PRO A 54 15.02 -7.44 -12.79
C PRO A 54 16.25 -7.47 -11.85
N LEU A 55 16.25 -6.65 -10.80
CA LEU A 55 17.35 -6.50 -9.86
C LEU A 55 16.85 -6.39 -8.43
N GLY A 56 17.44 -7.14 -7.52
CA GLY A 56 17.19 -6.99 -6.09
C GLY A 56 18.48 -7.21 -5.31
N PRO A 57 18.71 -6.48 -4.21
CA PRO A 57 19.84 -6.77 -3.33
C PRO A 57 19.65 -8.11 -2.59
N PRO A 58 20.74 -8.76 -2.14
CA PRO A 58 22.12 -8.33 -2.30
C PRO A 58 22.67 -8.63 -3.71
N TRP A 59 23.39 -7.66 -4.30
CA TRP A 59 24.05 -7.85 -5.60
C TRP A 59 25.27 -8.75 -5.46
N ARG A 60 25.26 -9.88 -6.14
CA ARG A 60 26.41 -10.80 -6.20
C ARG A 60 27.31 -10.45 -7.38
N GLY A 61 28.62 -10.67 -7.24
CA GLY A 61 29.60 -10.49 -8.32
C GLY A 61 30.40 -9.20 -8.26
N ARG A 62 31.21 -8.96 -9.30
CA ARG A 62 32.20 -7.87 -9.37
C ARG A 62 31.58 -6.49 -9.68
N ASN A 63 30.44 -6.44 -10.38
CA ASN A 63 29.84 -5.19 -10.87
C ASN A 63 28.83 -4.57 -9.90
N LYS A 64 29.17 -4.49 -8.60
CA LYS A 64 28.25 -4.00 -7.55
C LYS A 64 27.77 -2.56 -7.81
N LEU A 65 28.67 -1.67 -8.24
CA LEU A 65 28.34 -0.26 -8.51
C LEU A 65 27.34 -0.12 -9.66
N ALA A 66 27.56 -0.81 -10.77
CA ALA A 66 26.65 -0.79 -11.92
C ALA A 66 25.26 -1.36 -11.54
N ASN A 67 25.23 -2.46 -10.78
CA ASN A 67 23.98 -3.04 -10.29
C ASN A 67 23.24 -2.09 -9.35
N MET A 68 23.94 -1.36 -8.49
CA MET A 68 23.35 -0.34 -7.62
C MET A 68 22.76 0.82 -8.43
N GLN A 69 23.49 1.34 -9.41
CA GLN A 69 23.00 2.42 -10.29
C GLN A 69 21.76 1.99 -11.08
N ASN A 70 21.79 0.78 -11.66
CA ASN A 70 20.64 0.22 -12.37
C ASN A 70 19.46 -0.02 -11.43
N TYR A 71 19.72 -0.49 -10.21
CA TYR A 71 18.69 -0.68 -9.20
C TYR A 71 18.01 0.65 -8.84
N ILE A 72 18.78 1.69 -8.53
CA ILE A 72 18.24 3.03 -8.24
C ILE A 72 17.41 3.52 -9.42
N ARG A 73 17.89 3.38 -10.65
CA ARG A 73 17.11 3.74 -11.85
C ARG A 73 15.80 2.97 -11.92
N ASN A 74 15.82 1.66 -11.70
CA ASN A 74 14.63 0.81 -11.79
C ASN A 74 13.60 1.13 -10.70
N VAL A 75 14.03 1.49 -9.50
CA VAL A 75 13.14 1.90 -8.40
C VAL A 75 12.21 3.06 -8.80
N TYR A 76 12.65 3.96 -9.67
CA TYR A 76 11.84 5.08 -10.18
C TYR A 76 11.14 4.83 -11.53
N ASN A 77 11.51 3.78 -12.26
CA ASN A 77 11.12 3.63 -13.67
C ASN A 77 10.51 2.28 -14.03
N HIS A 78 10.37 1.36 -13.07
CA HIS A 78 9.99 -0.01 -13.37
C HIS A 78 8.87 -0.48 -12.43
N GLU A 79 7.76 -0.94 -13.02
CA GLU A 79 6.50 -1.28 -12.36
C GLU A 79 6.61 -2.35 -11.25
N ALA A 80 7.63 -3.20 -11.33
CA ALA A 80 7.90 -4.18 -10.28
C ALA A 80 8.45 -3.55 -8.98
N TYR A 81 8.70 -2.24 -8.92
CA TYR A 81 9.14 -1.52 -7.72
C TYR A 81 8.10 -0.50 -7.29
N ILE A 82 7.98 -0.31 -5.97
CA ILE A 82 7.22 0.80 -5.43
C ILE A 82 8.02 2.08 -5.65
N ASP A 83 7.45 2.99 -6.44
CA ASP A 83 8.02 4.31 -6.69
C ASP A 83 8.18 5.08 -5.36
N PRO A 84 9.35 5.67 -5.07
CA PRO A 84 9.55 6.53 -3.90
C PRO A 84 8.53 7.68 -3.77
N GLU A 85 7.99 8.15 -4.89
CA GLU A 85 6.98 9.20 -4.97
C GLU A 85 5.54 8.67 -4.95
N ALA A 86 5.35 7.34 -4.91
CA ALA A 86 4.04 6.70 -4.87
C ALA A 86 3.13 7.25 -3.75
N GLY A 87 1.83 7.24 -3.98
CA GLY A 87 0.84 7.71 -3.02
C GLY A 87 0.54 9.22 -3.08
N ALA A 88 0.79 9.89 -4.22
CA ALA A 88 0.34 11.26 -4.44
C ALA A 88 -1.19 11.41 -4.28
N ALA A 89 -1.95 10.44 -4.76
CA ALA A 89 -3.41 10.35 -4.56
C ALA A 89 -3.77 10.25 -3.07
N LEU A 90 -3.01 9.51 -2.26
CA LEU A 90 -3.24 9.39 -0.80
C LEU A 90 -3.02 10.72 -0.07
N THR A 91 -2.01 11.51 -0.47
CA THR A 91 -1.79 12.85 0.09
C THR A 91 -2.97 13.78 -0.22
N ARG A 92 -3.48 13.76 -1.46
CA ARG A 92 -4.69 14.52 -1.84
C ARG A 92 -5.93 14.03 -1.09
N LEU A 93 -6.11 12.71 -0.99
CA LEU A 93 -7.21 12.08 -0.28
C LEU A 93 -7.24 12.52 1.19
N ARG A 94 -6.09 12.45 1.88
CA ARG A 94 -5.94 12.92 3.26
C ARG A 94 -6.29 14.40 3.40
N GLY A 95 -5.82 15.25 2.48
CA GLY A 95 -6.12 16.68 2.48
C GLY A 95 -7.62 16.96 2.34
N ASN A 96 -8.28 16.29 1.39
CA ASN A 96 -9.73 16.42 1.19
C ASN A 96 -10.52 15.96 2.42
N MET A 97 -10.13 14.85 3.04
CA MET A 97 -10.76 14.38 4.29
C MET A 97 -10.60 15.39 5.42
N GLN A 98 -9.39 15.93 5.62
CA GLN A 98 -9.15 16.95 6.64
C GLN A 98 -9.98 18.21 6.39
N TRP A 99 -10.13 18.61 5.13
CA TRP A 99 -10.98 19.73 4.77
C TRP A 99 -12.45 19.48 5.15
N ILE A 100 -13.00 18.30 4.82
CA ILE A 100 -14.39 17.92 5.18
C ILE A 100 -14.59 17.92 6.70
N ILE A 101 -13.63 17.38 7.46
CA ILE A 101 -13.68 17.35 8.93
C ILE A 101 -13.72 18.77 9.52
N ASN A 102 -12.96 19.70 8.94
CA ASN A 102 -12.86 21.06 9.44
C ASN A 102 -14.00 21.97 8.95
N HIS A 103 -14.76 21.56 7.93
CA HIS A 103 -15.82 22.36 7.31
C HIS A 103 -17.13 21.56 7.14
N PRO A 104 -17.69 20.97 8.22
CA PRO A 104 -18.84 20.07 8.13
C PRO A 104 -20.14 20.75 7.66
N ASN A 105 -20.22 22.08 7.77
CA ASN A 105 -21.41 22.87 7.40
C ASN A 105 -21.19 23.70 6.12
N ASP A 106 -20.11 23.49 5.39
CA ASP A 106 -19.84 24.24 4.16
C ASP A 106 -20.87 23.87 3.06
N PRO A 107 -21.47 24.85 2.36
CA PRO A 107 -22.43 24.57 1.29
C PRO A 107 -21.91 23.65 0.18
N ARG A 108 -20.58 23.58 -0.01
CA ARG A 108 -19.90 22.78 -1.03
C ARG A 108 -19.51 21.38 -0.54
N ILE A 109 -19.84 20.99 0.69
CA ILE A 109 -19.43 19.71 1.27
C ILE A 109 -19.81 18.51 0.39
N LYS A 110 -20.96 18.58 -0.29
CA LYS A 110 -21.41 17.55 -1.23
C LYS A 110 -20.45 17.36 -2.40
N ASP A 111 -19.94 18.45 -2.97
CA ASP A 111 -19.00 18.40 -4.10
C ASP A 111 -17.65 17.84 -3.65
N TYR A 112 -17.20 18.21 -2.45
CA TYR A 112 -15.98 17.64 -1.85
C TYR A 112 -16.11 16.16 -1.54
N GLN A 113 -17.26 15.70 -1.01
CA GLN A 113 -17.53 14.28 -0.78
C GLN A 113 -17.56 13.49 -2.11
N ARG A 114 -18.20 14.01 -3.16
CA ARG A 114 -18.18 13.38 -4.50
C ARG A 114 -16.77 13.33 -5.09
N GLY A 115 -16.00 14.40 -4.96
CA GLY A 115 -14.59 14.44 -5.35
C GLY A 115 -13.72 13.45 -4.56
N LEU A 116 -14.05 13.21 -3.29
CA LEU A 116 -13.38 12.23 -2.44
C LEU A 116 -13.48 10.81 -3.02
N VAL A 117 -14.63 10.43 -3.59
CA VAL A 117 -14.84 9.13 -4.23
C VAL A 117 -13.88 8.93 -5.39
N ALA A 118 -13.75 9.93 -6.27
CA ALA A 118 -12.84 9.86 -7.42
C ALA A 118 -11.37 9.72 -6.99
N VAL A 119 -10.94 10.48 -5.99
CA VAL A 119 -9.56 10.40 -5.48
C VAL A 119 -9.32 9.06 -4.76
N MET A 120 -10.33 8.52 -4.08
CA MET A 120 -10.26 7.20 -3.43
C MET A 120 -10.15 6.08 -4.48
N GLU A 121 -10.88 6.16 -5.58
CA GLU A 121 -10.76 5.20 -6.69
C GLU A 121 -9.39 5.28 -7.39
N GLU A 122 -8.85 6.49 -7.55
CA GLU A 122 -7.49 6.68 -8.09
C GLU A 122 -6.45 6.03 -7.16
N ALA A 123 -6.54 6.29 -5.85
CA ALA A 123 -5.66 5.66 -4.86
C ALA A 123 -5.82 4.14 -4.84
N SER A 124 -7.05 3.64 -4.98
CA SER A 124 -7.35 2.21 -5.09
C SER A 124 -6.75 1.59 -6.36
N ALA A 125 -6.79 2.28 -7.50
CA ALA A 125 -6.20 1.80 -8.74
C ALA A 125 -4.68 1.65 -8.62
N GLN A 126 -4.01 2.63 -8.00
CA GLN A 126 -2.58 2.53 -7.69
C GLN A 126 -2.30 1.36 -6.74
N ALA A 127 -3.06 1.24 -5.65
CA ALA A 127 -2.89 0.15 -4.69
C ALA A 127 -3.09 -1.23 -5.31
N LYS A 128 -4.02 -1.40 -6.26
CA LYS A 128 -4.17 -2.64 -7.04
C LYS A 128 -2.88 -2.97 -7.77
N HIS A 129 -2.34 -2.00 -8.50
CA HIS A 129 -1.10 -2.16 -9.25
C HIS A 129 0.06 -2.54 -8.31
N ASP A 130 0.21 -1.82 -7.20
CA ASP A 130 1.26 -2.04 -6.21
C ASP A 130 1.14 -3.43 -5.57
N MET A 131 -0.08 -3.86 -5.19
CA MET A 131 -0.34 -5.19 -4.62
C MET A 131 -0.09 -6.35 -5.59
N GLN A 132 -0.33 -6.13 -6.89
CA GLN A 132 -0.15 -7.15 -7.93
C GLN A 132 1.28 -7.22 -8.47
N ASN A 133 2.05 -6.13 -8.36
CA ASN A 133 3.42 -6.06 -8.85
C ASN A 133 4.43 -5.84 -7.72
N GLY A 134 4.58 -4.62 -7.20
CA GLY A 134 5.62 -4.28 -6.23
C GLY A 134 5.59 -5.11 -4.93
N LEU A 135 4.39 -5.31 -4.37
CA LEU A 135 4.14 -6.09 -3.15
C LEU A 135 3.83 -7.57 -3.46
N HIS A 136 3.96 -8.01 -4.71
CA HIS A 136 3.82 -9.42 -5.02
C HIS A 136 4.91 -10.24 -4.30
N PRO A 137 4.63 -11.45 -3.77
CA PRO A 137 5.62 -12.27 -3.05
C PRO A 137 6.92 -12.56 -3.84
N VAL A 138 6.87 -12.48 -5.17
CA VAL A 138 8.03 -12.60 -6.06
C VAL A 138 8.93 -11.36 -6.01
N ASN A 139 8.34 -10.16 -5.93
CA ASN A 139 9.04 -8.88 -6.06
C ASN A 139 9.32 -8.20 -4.71
N VAL A 140 8.57 -8.52 -3.65
CA VAL A 140 8.63 -7.81 -2.36
C VAL A 140 10.05 -7.72 -1.77
N ARG A 141 10.89 -8.74 -2.03
CA ARG A 141 12.28 -8.80 -1.55
C ARG A 141 13.24 -7.94 -2.36
N ALA A 142 12.86 -7.55 -3.58
CA ALA A 142 13.60 -6.60 -4.39
C ALA A 142 13.26 -5.14 -4.01
N GLN A 143 12.26 -4.91 -3.16
CA GLN A 143 11.87 -3.55 -2.78
C GLN A 143 12.89 -2.88 -1.88
N HIS A 144 12.94 -1.55 -2.01
CA HIS A 144 13.61 -0.69 -1.05
C HIS A 144 12.70 -0.40 0.15
N LEU A 145 13.27 -0.42 1.36
CA LEU A 145 12.51 -0.26 2.60
C LEU A 145 11.89 1.15 2.73
N ASP A 146 12.58 2.19 2.28
CA ASP A 146 12.12 3.58 2.48
C ASP A 146 10.84 3.89 1.68
N PRO A 147 10.71 3.57 0.38
CA PRO A 147 9.45 3.68 -0.35
C PRO A 147 8.31 2.90 0.30
N ILE A 148 8.56 1.67 0.76
CA ILE A 148 7.54 0.86 1.47
C ILE A 148 7.06 1.56 2.74
N ARG A 149 7.99 2.11 3.54
CA ARG A 149 7.63 2.85 4.77
C ARG A 149 6.91 4.16 4.47
N SER A 150 7.38 4.90 3.47
CA SER A 150 6.77 6.16 3.02
C SER A 150 5.32 5.92 2.58
N LEU A 151 5.09 4.93 1.72
CA LEU A 151 3.75 4.56 1.25
C LEU A 151 2.88 4.04 2.40
N SER A 152 3.42 3.17 3.26
CA SER A 152 2.72 2.68 4.46
C SER A 152 2.23 3.82 5.35
N ASN A 153 3.06 4.83 5.60
CA ASN A 153 2.68 6.00 6.39
C ASN A 153 1.56 6.82 5.73
N LYS A 154 1.59 6.97 4.40
CA LYS A 154 0.54 7.67 3.65
C LYS A 154 -0.79 6.91 3.73
N VAL A 155 -0.78 5.59 3.53
CA VAL A 155 -1.98 4.74 3.63
C VAL A 155 -2.54 4.77 5.05
N ASN A 156 -1.68 4.64 6.08
CA ASN A 156 -2.10 4.74 7.48
C ASN A 156 -2.79 6.06 7.78
N GLY A 157 -2.24 7.18 7.31
CA GLY A 157 -2.83 8.50 7.50
C GLY A 157 -4.24 8.66 6.91
N VAL A 158 -4.56 7.94 5.83
CA VAL A 158 -5.92 7.89 5.25
C VAL A 158 -6.82 6.96 6.05
N VAL A 159 -6.38 5.71 6.28
CA VAL A 159 -7.19 4.67 6.97
C VAL A 159 -7.55 5.10 8.39
N ASP A 160 -6.62 5.73 9.11
CA ASP A 160 -6.84 6.14 10.49
C ASP A 160 -7.85 7.28 10.60
N LEU A 161 -7.90 8.19 9.61
CA LEU A 161 -8.94 9.23 9.56
C LEU A 161 -10.34 8.65 9.30
N PHE A 162 -10.44 7.52 8.59
CA PHE A 162 -11.71 6.79 8.41
C PHE A 162 -12.13 6.00 9.65
N GLY A 163 -11.17 5.35 10.33
CA GLY A 163 -11.43 4.48 11.48
C GLY A 163 -11.97 5.20 12.73
N GLN A 164 -11.86 6.52 12.82
CA GLN A 164 -12.30 7.33 13.97
C GLN A 164 -13.81 7.66 13.97
N GLY A 165 -14.65 6.82 13.34
CA GLY A 165 -16.10 7.08 13.25
C GLY A 165 -16.47 8.28 12.37
N ARG A 166 -15.52 8.81 11.59
CA ARG A 166 -15.71 9.95 10.69
C ARG A 166 -16.19 9.55 9.29
N SER A 167 -16.40 8.26 9.05
CA SER A 167 -16.90 7.73 7.78
C SER A 167 -18.26 8.31 7.39
N GLU A 168 -19.13 8.58 8.37
CA GLU A 168 -20.43 9.20 8.15
C GLU A 168 -20.30 10.64 7.65
N LEU A 169 -19.36 11.42 8.21
CA LEU A 169 -19.05 12.77 7.73
C LEU A 169 -18.48 12.78 6.31
N MET A 170 -17.87 11.69 5.86
CA MET A 170 -17.29 11.56 4.51
C MET A 170 -18.32 11.12 3.47
N SER A 171 -19.46 10.58 3.91
CA SER A 171 -20.41 9.89 3.03
C SER A 171 -21.87 10.32 3.20
N SER A 172 -22.16 11.27 4.09
CA SER A 172 -23.50 11.72 4.45
C SER A 172 -24.33 12.19 3.25
N HIS A 173 -23.71 12.88 2.28
CA HIS A 173 -24.37 13.39 1.08
C HIS A 173 -24.08 12.56 -0.18
N LEU A 174 -23.40 11.41 -0.04
CA LEU A 174 -23.19 10.48 -1.13
C LEU A 174 -24.44 9.63 -1.37
N GLU A 175 -24.74 9.41 -2.64
CA GLU A 175 -25.73 8.45 -3.08
C GLU A 175 -25.23 7.01 -2.84
N GLN A 176 -26.14 6.04 -2.78
CA GLN A 176 -25.77 4.66 -2.44
C GLN A 176 -24.71 4.08 -3.39
N ALA A 177 -24.81 4.38 -4.69
CA ALA A 177 -23.83 3.93 -5.68
C ALA A 177 -22.41 4.47 -5.39
N ASP A 178 -22.31 5.75 -5.01
CA ASP A 178 -21.03 6.37 -4.67
C ASP A 178 -20.47 5.82 -3.35
N ARG A 179 -21.33 5.52 -2.37
CA ARG A 179 -20.94 4.85 -1.13
C ARG A 179 -20.38 3.45 -1.40
N ASP A 180 -21.00 2.69 -2.30
CA ASP A 180 -20.55 1.34 -2.65
C ASP A 180 -19.19 1.37 -3.39
N ARG A 181 -19.02 2.33 -4.32
CA ARG A 181 -17.72 2.56 -5.00
C ARG A 181 -16.64 2.92 -4.00
N PHE A 182 -16.96 3.85 -3.10
CA PHE A 182 -16.07 4.27 -2.03
C PHE A 182 -15.65 3.10 -1.13
N ALA A 183 -16.61 2.30 -0.68
CA ALA A 183 -16.36 1.15 0.19
C ALA A 183 -15.45 0.11 -0.48
N LYS A 184 -15.71 -0.22 -1.75
CA LYS A 184 -14.84 -1.13 -2.53
C LYS A 184 -13.42 -0.60 -2.67
N ALA A 185 -13.28 0.69 -2.95
CA ALA A 185 -11.97 1.32 -3.09
C ALA A 185 -11.22 1.37 -1.75
N PHE A 186 -11.91 1.63 -0.65
CA PHE A 186 -11.36 1.58 0.70
C PHE A 186 -10.89 0.18 1.09
N GLU A 187 -11.64 -0.88 0.74
CA GLU A 187 -11.25 -2.27 1.01
C GLU A 187 -9.91 -2.62 0.36
N VAL A 188 -9.67 -2.14 -0.87
CA VAL A 188 -8.39 -2.32 -1.57
C VAL A 188 -7.25 -1.61 -0.83
N LEU A 189 -7.43 -0.35 -0.41
CA LEU A 189 -6.41 0.38 0.37
C LEU A 189 -6.13 -0.28 1.72
N PHE A 190 -7.17 -0.84 2.34
CA PHE A 190 -7.03 -1.56 3.59
C PHE A 190 -6.18 -2.82 3.43
N SER A 191 -6.39 -3.60 2.37
CA SER A 191 -5.52 -4.74 2.03
C SER A 191 -4.08 -4.30 1.76
N GLU A 192 -3.88 -3.18 1.06
CA GLU A 192 -2.55 -2.63 0.81
C GLU A 192 -1.83 -2.25 2.11
N LYS A 193 -2.52 -1.61 3.06
CA LYS A 193 -1.99 -1.30 4.41
C LYS A 193 -1.40 -2.54 5.08
N HIS A 194 -2.12 -3.64 5.08
CA HIS A 194 -1.69 -4.88 5.72
C HIS A 194 -0.47 -5.50 5.02
N LEU A 195 -0.45 -5.46 3.67
CA LEU A 195 0.69 -5.93 2.90
C LEU A 195 1.93 -5.07 3.10
N LEU A 196 1.80 -3.74 3.09
CA LEU A 196 2.90 -2.81 3.33
C LEU A 196 3.51 -3.02 4.73
N SER A 197 2.67 -3.13 5.76
CA SER A 197 3.11 -3.41 7.12
C SER A 197 3.96 -4.68 7.19
N SER A 198 3.51 -5.76 6.56
CA SER A 198 4.22 -7.04 6.54
C SER A 198 5.45 -7.03 5.63
N ALA A 199 5.40 -6.31 4.51
CA ALA A 199 6.48 -6.19 3.53
C ALA A 199 7.74 -5.54 4.12
N THR A 200 7.61 -4.68 5.13
CA THR A 200 8.78 -4.08 5.82
C THR A 200 9.77 -5.11 6.38
N ARG A 201 9.32 -6.33 6.69
CA ARG A 201 10.15 -7.43 7.19
C ARG A 201 10.93 -8.15 6.08
N LEU A 202 10.55 -7.95 4.83
CA LEU A 202 11.10 -8.61 3.64
C LEU A 202 11.88 -7.64 2.74
N ALA A 203 11.48 -6.37 2.73
CA ALA A 203 12.13 -5.31 1.99
C ALA A 203 13.55 -5.07 2.48
N THR A 204 14.36 -4.47 1.62
CA THR A 204 15.80 -4.32 1.85
C THR A 204 16.16 -2.86 2.05
N THR A 205 17.12 -2.59 2.94
CA THR A 205 17.78 -1.28 2.99
C THR A 205 18.82 -1.21 1.86
N VAL A 206 19.07 -0.02 1.30
CA VAL A 206 20.17 0.16 0.33
C VAL A 206 21.43 -0.45 0.93
N PRO A 207 22.06 -1.43 0.27
CA PRO A 207 23.35 -1.93 0.71
C PRO A 207 24.37 -0.79 0.58
N ARG A 208 25.01 -0.43 1.70
CA ARG A 208 26.25 0.35 1.62
C ARG A 208 27.24 -0.47 0.81
N LEU A 209 27.89 0.15 -0.19
CA LEU A 209 29.05 -0.46 -0.84
C LEU A 209 30.11 -0.62 0.25
N GLN A 210 30.38 -1.87 0.66
CA GLN A 210 31.54 -2.24 1.46
C GLN A 210 32.75 -2.34 0.54
#